data_AF-A0A6L6X1M8-F1
#
_entry.id   AF-A0A6L6X1M8-F1
#
_cell.length_a   1.000
_cell.length_b   1.000
_cell.length_c   1.000
_cell.angle_alpha   90.00
_cell.angle_beta   90.00
_cell.angle_gamma   90.00
#
_symmetry.space_group_name_H-M   'P 1'
#
loop_
_entity.id
_entity.type
_entity.pdbx_description
1 polymer ?
#
loop_
_entity_poly.entity_id
_entity_poly.type
_entity_poly.pdbx_seq_one_letter_code
_entity_poly.pdbx_strand_id
1 'polypeptide(L)'
;MTYYPDLSPYSYDDSPRAMLNVGWLSSAHEYTRGVVDERVMDALKILCVAHENQMRGLHHCEFCDIDRSFVLGGPAGDTKVLLGSAEIRVEGADGTCYAAPDLVIHYMAEHLYCPPEDFCRAAVRAAGLETNGELTVVE
;
A
#
# COMPACT_ATOMS: atom_id res chain seq x y z
N MET A 1 10.38 -9.77 -10.62
CA MET A 1 10.59 -9.13 -9.31
C MET A 1 10.65 -7.64 -9.57
N THR A 2 9.73 -6.90 -8.97
CA THR A 2 9.60 -5.45 -9.16
C THR A 2 9.87 -4.80 -7.81
N TYR A 3 11.00 -4.10 -7.70
CA TYR A 3 11.40 -3.39 -6.50
C TYR A 3 11.59 -1.91 -6.82
N TYR A 4 11.03 -1.07 -5.96
CA TYR A 4 11.31 0.37 -5.96
C TYR A 4 11.45 0.81 -4.50
N PRO A 5 12.53 1.51 -4.12
CA PRO A 5 12.66 2.04 -2.77
C PRO A 5 11.47 2.93 -2.41
N ASP A 6 11.05 2.92 -1.15
CA ASP A 6 10.05 3.86 -0.67
C ASP A 6 10.48 5.30 -0.93
N LEU A 7 9.53 6.12 -1.34
CA LEU A 7 9.71 7.53 -1.71
C LEU A 7 10.60 7.78 -2.94
N SER A 8 10.96 6.73 -3.68
CA SER A 8 11.58 6.90 -5.01
C SER A 8 10.53 7.35 -6.04
N PRO A 9 10.93 8.07 -7.11
CA PRO A 9 10.01 8.43 -8.19
C PRO A 9 9.35 7.20 -8.82
N TYR A 10 8.04 7.25 -8.96
CA TYR A 10 7.26 6.21 -9.62
C TYR A 10 7.68 6.03 -11.07
N SER A 11 7.93 4.78 -11.48
CA SER A 11 8.39 4.44 -12.82
C SER A 11 7.93 3.05 -13.27
N TYR A 12 6.80 2.58 -12.75
CA TYR A 12 6.25 1.27 -13.10
C TYR A 12 5.43 1.30 -14.40
N ASP A 13 4.76 2.41 -14.68
CA ASP A 13 4.09 2.70 -15.97
C ASP A 13 4.41 4.12 -16.48
N ASP A 14 3.87 4.48 -17.64
CA ASP A 14 4.03 5.79 -18.28
C ASP A 14 3.03 6.86 -17.78
N SER A 15 2.59 6.79 -16.52
CA SER A 15 1.66 7.76 -15.92
C SER A 15 2.21 9.18 -16.05
N PRO A 16 1.42 10.15 -16.56
CA PRO A 16 1.84 11.55 -16.66
C PRO A 16 1.87 12.26 -15.30
N ARG A 17 1.34 11.62 -14.25
CA ARG A 17 1.29 12.18 -12.89
C ARG A 17 2.53 11.75 -12.13
N ALA A 18 3.30 12.72 -11.65
CA ALA A 18 4.42 12.46 -10.76
C ALA A 18 3.91 11.86 -9.44
N MET A 19 4.45 10.70 -9.07
CA MET A 19 4.10 9.97 -7.85
C MET A 19 5.37 9.41 -7.21
N LEU A 20 5.28 9.03 -5.94
CA LEU A 20 6.32 8.33 -5.20
C LEU A 20 5.90 6.88 -4.93
N ASN A 21 6.85 5.96 -5.08
CA ASN A 21 6.65 4.54 -4.80
C ASN A 21 6.53 4.30 -3.29
N VAL A 22 5.63 3.40 -2.89
CA VAL A 22 5.55 2.88 -1.53
C VAL A 22 5.26 1.38 -1.58
N GLY A 23 5.96 0.56 -0.79
CA GLY A 23 5.63 -0.85 -0.60
C GLY A 23 5.96 -1.76 -1.78
N TRP A 24 6.86 -1.36 -2.67
CA TRP A 24 7.39 -2.20 -3.75
C TRP A 24 8.60 -3.00 -3.26
N LEU A 25 8.34 -4.00 -2.42
CA LEU A 25 9.36 -4.74 -1.68
C LEU A 25 9.94 -5.91 -2.49
N SER A 26 11.14 -6.35 -2.11
CA SER A 26 11.77 -7.58 -2.61
C SER A 26 12.63 -8.22 -1.51
N SER A 27 12.73 -9.54 -1.52
CA SER A 27 13.61 -10.33 -0.64
C SER A 27 15.08 -9.96 -0.73
N ALA A 28 15.50 -9.31 -1.82
CA ALA A 28 16.86 -8.83 -2.02
C ALA A 28 17.19 -7.51 -1.30
N HIS A 29 16.19 -6.83 -0.72
CA HIS A 29 16.35 -5.51 -0.10
C HIS A 29 15.69 -5.47 1.28
N GLU A 30 16.36 -4.82 2.24
CA GLU A 30 15.76 -4.53 3.54
C GLU A 30 14.65 -3.47 3.39
N TYR A 31 13.70 -3.51 4.32
CA TYR A 31 12.59 -2.56 4.38
C TYR A 31 12.31 -2.17 5.83
N THR A 32 11.71 -0.99 6.01
CA THR A 32 11.33 -0.48 7.33
C THR A 32 10.25 -1.35 7.94
N ARG A 33 10.46 -1.74 9.20
CA ARG A 33 9.50 -2.54 9.98
C ARG A 33 9.01 -1.75 11.17
N GLY A 34 7.84 -2.11 11.68
CA GLY A 34 7.27 -1.48 12.85
C GLY A 34 5.77 -1.64 13.00
N VAL A 35 5.21 -0.87 13.91
CA VAL A 35 3.78 -0.88 14.24
C VAL A 35 3.08 0.18 13.42
N VAL A 36 1.99 -0.23 12.76
CA VAL A 36 1.12 0.66 12.00
C VAL A 36 -0.26 0.66 12.66
N ASP A 37 -0.82 1.86 12.84
CA ASP A 37 -2.16 2.04 13.40
C ASP A 37 -3.23 1.36 12.52
N GLU A 38 -4.23 0.74 13.15
CA GLU A 38 -5.29 0.00 12.46
C GLU A 38 -6.05 0.85 11.44
N ARG A 39 -6.15 2.17 11.65
CA ARG A 39 -6.79 3.10 10.72
C ARG A 39 -6.15 3.10 9.35
N VAL A 40 -4.84 2.88 9.27
CA VAL A 40 -4.14 2.79 7.98
C VAL A 40 -4.53 1.50 7.27
N MET A 41 -4.57 0.39 8.00
CA MET A 41 -4.99 -0.91 7.45
C MET A 41 -6.43 -0.85 6.94
N ASP A 42 -7.34 -0.24 7.71
CA ASP A 42 -8.74 -0.06 7.32
C ASP A 42 -8.87 0.86 6.11
N ALA A 43 -8.11 1.97 6.07
CA ALA A 43 -8.08 2.86 4.92
C ALA A 43 -7.65 2.15 3.64
N LEU A 44 -6.56 1.38 3.68
CA LEU A 44 -6.08 0.65 2.51
C LEU A 44 -7.07 -0.42 2.04
N LYS A 45 -7.74 -1.12 2.95
CA LYS A 45 -8.84 -2.06 2.60
C LYS A 45 -10.02 -1.34 1.97
N ILE A 46 -10.37 -0.14 2.42
CA ILE A 46 -11.42 0.68 1.80
C ILE A 46 -11.01 1.06 0.37
N LEU A 47 -9.76 1.47 0.16
CA LEU A 47 -9.27 1.99 -1.12
C LEU A 47 -8.96 0.91 -2.16
N CYS A 48 -8.58 -0.30 -1.74
CA CYS A 48 -8.11 -1.35 -2.67
C CYS A 48 -9.20 -1.84 -3.65
N VAL A 49 -10.48 -1.62 -3.37
CA VAL A 49 -11.58 -1.99 -4.28
C VAL A 49 -11.64 -1.11 -5.55
N ALA A 50 -10.89 0.00 -5.59
CA ALA A 50 -10.80 0.82 -6.80
C ALA A 50 -9.96 0.17 -7.91
N HIS A 51 -9.10 -0.79 -7.56
CA HIS A 51 -8.22 -1.51 -8.50
C HIS A 51 -7.45 -0.56 -9.45
N GLU A 52 -6.84 0.50 -8.90
CA GLU A 52 -6.05 1.45 -9.69
C GLU A 52 -4.93 0.71 -10.43
N ASN A 53 -4.70 1.05 -11.69
CA ASN A 53 -3.65 0.45 -12.52
C ASN A 53 -3.61 -1.09 -12.54
N GLN A 54 -4.76 -1.77 -12.54
CA GLN A 54 -4.80 -3.22 -12.51
C GLN A 54 -4.15 -3.87 -13.75
N MET A 55 -3.22 -4.78 -13.50
CA MET A 55 -2.48 -5.53 -14.52
C MET A 55 -2.98 -6.97 -14.65
N ARG A 56 -2.57 -7.64 -15.74
CA ARG A 56 -2.91 -9.06 -15.98
C ARG A 56 -2.02 -10.04 -15.19
N GLY A 57 -0.91 -9.55 -14.64
CA GLY A 57 0.02 -10.33 -13.81
C GLY A 57 -0.32 -10.22 -12.33
N LEU A 58 0.28 -11.10 -11.54
CA LEU A 58 0.22 -11.06 -10.08
C LEU A 58 1.63 -10.82 -9.53
N HIS A 59 1.80 -9.78 -8.73
CA HIS A 59 2.93 -9.61 -7.84
C HIS A 59 2.75 -10.58 -6.68
N HIS A 60 3.70 -11.51 -6.54
CA HIS A 60 3.71 -12.49 -5.46
C HIS A 60 4.57 -11.99 -4.30
N CYS A 61 4.18 -12.37 -3.07
CA CYS A 61 5.01 -12.13 -1.90
C CYS A 61 6.26 -13.02 -1.95
N GLU A 62 7.44 -12.42 -1.75
CA GLU A 62 8.72 -13.15 -1.71
C GLU A 62 9.10 -13.62 -0.30
N PHE A 63 8.29 -13.27 0.71
CA PHE A 63 8.62 -13.43 2.13
C PHE A 63 7.86 -14.57 2.84
N CYS A 64 6.88 -15.19 2.16
CA CYS A 64 6.13 -16.33 2.70
C CYS A 64 5.56 -17.22 1.58
N ASP A 65 5.01 -18.37 1.98
CA ASP A 65 4.44 -19.37 1.06
C ASP A 65 2.97 -19.10 0.67
N ILE A 66 2.43 -17.92 1.00
CA ILE A 66 1.06 -17.55 0.63
C ILE A 66 1.05 -17.18 -0.87
N ASP A 67 0.53 -18.09 -1.70
CA ASP A 67 0.46 -17.91 -3.15
C ASP A 67 -0.49 -16.76 -3.57
N ARG A 68 -1.60 -16.59 -2.84
CA ARG A 68 -2.64 -15.59 -3.12
C ARG A 68 -3.17 -14.99 -1.84
N SER A 69 -2.95 -13.70 -1.68
CA SER A 69 -3.48 -12.93 -0.55
C SER A 69 -4.81 -12.30 -0.93
N PHE A 70 -5.79 -12.40 -0.04
CA PHE A 70 -7.10 -11.78 -0.22
C PHE A 70 -7.45 -10.99 1.03
N VAL A 71 -8.23 -9.93 0.83
CA VAL A 71 -8.85 -9.18 1.92
C VAL A 71 -10.33 -8.97 1.64
N LEU A 72 -11.07 -8.70 2.71
CA LEU A 72 -12.38 -8.06 2.59
C LEU A 72 -12.16 -6.55 2.65
N GLY A 73 -12.44 -5.88 1.54
CA GLY A 73 -12.27 -4.45 1.35
C GLY A 73 -13.60 -3.72 1.12
N GLY A 74 -13.46 -2.44 0.80
CA GLY A 74 -14.56 -1.51 0.59
C GLY A 74 -15.14 -0.96 1.90
N PRO A 75 -15.98 0.09 1.84
CA PRO A 75 -16.52 0.76 3.03
C PRO A 75 -17.32 -0.17 3.97
N ALA A 76 -17.94 -1.22 3.42
CA ALA A 76 -18.70 -2.21 4.19
C ALA A 76 -17.88 -3.45 4.60
N GLY A 77 -16.63 -3.57 4.13
CA GLY A 77 -15.77 -4.72 4.42
C GLY A 77 -16.33 -6.05 3.91
N ASP A 78 -17.05 -6.05 2.79
CA ASP A 78 -17.73 -7.22 2.23
C ASP A 78 -17.25 -7.59 0.82
N THR A 79 -16.38 -6.77 0.23
CA THR A 79 -15.87 -7.00 -1.12
C THR A 79 -14.58 -7.80 -1.06
N LYS A 80 -14.60 -9.03 -1.60
CA LYS A 80 -13.39 -9.85 -1.68
C LYS A 80 -12.45 -9.30 -2.76
N VAL A 81 -11.27 -8.85 -2.36
CA VAL A 81 -10.22 -8.32 -3.26
C VAL A 81 -9.04 -9.29 -3.27
N LEU A 82 -8.59 -9.66 -4.48
CA LEU A 82 -7.33 -10.38 -4.67
C LEU A 82 -6.19 -9.36 -4.72
N LEU A 83 -5.23 -9.49 -3.80
CA LEU A 83 -4.05 -8.61 -3.77
C LEU A 83 -2.96 -9.11 -4.71
N GLY A 84 -2.12 -8.19 -5.16
CA GLY A 84 -0.97 -8.39 -6.03
C GLY A 84 -1.22 -7.99 -7.48
N SER A 85 -2.41 -7.52 -7.85
CA SER A 85 -2.74 -7.28 -9.27
C SER A 85 -2.99 -5.81 -9.60
N ALA A 86 -3.14 -4.96 -8.59
CA ALA A 86 -3.47 -3.56 -8.74
C ALA A 86 -2.64 -2.69 -7.80
N GLU A 87 -2.90 -1.40 -7.85
CA GLU A 87 -2.29 -0.38 -7.02
C GLU A 87 -3.34 0.32 -6.16
N ILE A 88 -2.84 1.03 -5.16
CA ILE A 88 -3.53 2.03 -4.39
C ILE A 88 -2.79 3.34 -4.64
N ARG A 89 -3.51 4.34 -5.17
CA ARG A 89 -2.98 5.67 -5.45
C ARG A 89 -3.67 6.69 -4.57
N VAL A 90 -2.88 7.47 -3.82
CA VAL A 90 -3.39 8.46 -2.85
C VAL A 90 -2.66 9.78 -2.98
N GLU A 91 -3.31 10.87 -2.59
CA GLU A 91 -2.75 12.22 -2.60
C GLU A 91 -2.68 12.76 -1.16
N GLY A 92 -1.49 13.20 -0.77
CA GLY A 92 -1.22 13.85 0.50
C GLY A 92 -1.82 15.25 0.58
N ALA A 93 -1.87 15.81 1.78
CA ALA A 93 -2.42 17.16 2.01
C ALA A 93 -1.62 18.28 1.30
N ASP A 94 -0.36 18.02 1.00
CA ASP A 94 0.58 18.88 0.29
C ASP A 94 0.53 18.70 -1.25
N GLY A 95 -0.32 17.79 -1.74
CA GLY A 95 -0.42 17.43 -3.16
C GLY A 95 0.58 16.34 -3.59
N THR A 96 1.43 15.84 -2.69
CA THR A 96 2.34 14.73 -3.01
C THR A 96 1.53 13.47 -3.28
N CYS A 97 1.80 12.81 -4.39
CA CYS A 97 1.05 11.65 -4.83
C CYS A 97 1.86 10.38 -4.58
N TYR A 98 1.21 9.32 -4.14
CA TYR A 98 1.85 8.05 -3.83
C TYR A 98 1.18 6.92 -4.62
N ALA A 99 1.98 5.94 -5.01
CA ALA A 99 1.51 4.73 -5.65
C ALA A 99 2.13 3.51 -4.96
N ALA A 100 1.27 2.63 -4.47
CA ALA A 100 1.66 1.38 -3.82
C ALA A 100 0.98 0.19 -4.50
N PRO A 101 1.60 -0.99 -4.59
CA PRO A 101 0.86 -2.18 -4.95
C PRO A 101 -0.18 -2.46 -3.85
N ASP A 102 -1.35 -2.96 -4.21
CA ASP A 102 -2.37 -3.40 -3.25
C ASP A 102 -1.84 -4.49 -2.29
N LEU A 103 -0.80 -5.22 -2.70
CA LEU A 103 -0.03 -6.16 -1.89
C LEU A 103 0.61 -5.54 -0.65
N VAL A 104 0.75 -4.21 -0.58
CA VAL A 104 1.20 -3.50 0.63
C VAL A 104 0.38 -3.88 1.87
N ILE A 105 -0.91 -4.18 1.69
CA ILE A 105 -1.81 -4.63 2.76
C ILE A 105 -1.32 -5.95 3.36
N HIS A 106 -0.87 -6.87 2.52
CA HIS A 106 -0.33 -8.15 2.96
C HIS A 106 1.05 -7.97 3.62
N TYR A 107 1.91 -7.10 3.09
CA TYR A 107 3.21 -6.81 3.70
C TYR A 107 3.08 -6.21 5.11
N MET A 108 2.11 -5.31 5.31
CA MET A 108 1.83 -4.75 6.63
C MET A 108 1.30 -5.83 7.58
N ALA A 109 0.36 -6.66 7.13
CA ALA A 109 -0.31 -7.65 7.97
C ALA A 109 0.60 -8.82 8.40
N GLU A 110 1.39 -9.34 7.46
CA GLU A 110 2.13 -10.60 7.66
C GLU A 110 3.64 -10.40 7.87
N HIS A 111 4.17 -9.23 7.45
CA HIS A 111 5.62 -8.99 7.40
C HIS A 111 6.08 -7.78 8.23
N LEU A 112 5.15 -7.13 8.93
CA LEU A 112 5.38 -5.94 9.75
C LEU A 112 6.02 -4.80 8.96
N TYR A 113 5.78 -4.73 7.64
CA TYR A 113 6.22 -3.60 6.84
C TYR A 113 5.56 -2.32 7.38
N CYS A 114 6.38 -1.31 7.64
CA CYS A 114 5.96 0.00 8.14
C CYS A 114 6.15 1.04 7.02
N PRO A 115 5.07 1.47 6.35
CA PRO A 115 5.15 2.45 5.27
C PRO A 115 5.55 3.85 5.79
N PRO A 116 6.01 4.75 4.90
CA PRO A 116 6.22 6.15 5.25
C PRO A 116 4.96 6.81 5.85
N GLU A 117 5.12 7.57 6.92
CA GLU A 117 3.98 8.16 7.66
C GLU A 117 3.10 9.06 6.78
N ASP A 118 3.69 9.83 5.87
CA ASP A 118 2.95 10.72 4.97
C ASP A 118 2.03 9.96 4.00
N PHE A 119 2.45 8.77 3.54
CA PHE A 119 1.59 7.86 2.78
C PHE A 119 0.44 7.35 3.64
N CYS A 120 0.72 6.94 4.88
CA CYS A 120 -0.31 6.49 5.81
C CYS A 120 -1.37 7.58 6.07
N ARG A 121 -0.93 8.83 6.28
CA ARG A 121 -1.82 9.99 6.45
C ARG A 121 -2.66 10.24 5.19
N ALA A 122 -2.05 10.17 4.00
CA ALA A 122 -2.75 10.30 2.73
C ALA A 122 -3.83 9.23 2.54
N ALA A 123 -3.52 7.97 2.85
CA ALA A 123 -4.47 6.86 2.76
C ALA A 123 -5.65 7.03 3.73
N VAL A 124 -5.38 7.31 5.01
CA VAL A 124 -6.41 7.53 6.03
C VAL A 124 -7.34 8.68 5.62
N ARG A 125 -6.78 9.79 5.15
CA ARG A 125 -7.57 10.92 4.65
C ARG A 125 -8.40 10.55 3.41
N ALA A 126 -7.81 9.85 2.44
CA ALA A 126 -8.50 9.46 1.21
C ALA A 126 -9.68 8.49 1.49
N ALA A 127 -9.56 7.66 2.53
CA ALA A 127 -10.64 6.79 2.99
C ALA A 127 -11.72 7.52 3.82
N GLY A 128 -11.55 8.82 4.10
CA GLY A 128 -12.49 9.61 4.90
C GLY A 128 -12.41 9.34 6.40
N LEU A 129 -11.28 8.83 6.89
CA LEU A 129 -11.02 8.53 8.30
C LEU A 129 -10.20 9.67 8.96
N GLU A 130 -10.26 9.74 10.29
CA GLU A 130 -9.58 10.78 11.08
C GLU A 130 -8.07 10.52 11.22
N THR A 131 -7.25 11.50 10.82
CA THR A 131 -5.77 11.41 10.78
C THR A 131 -5.08 11.85 12.08
N ASN A 132 -5.81 11.98 13.19
CA ASN A 132 -5.26 12.54 14.43
C ASN A 132 -4.25 11.58 15.09
N GLY A 133 -3.19 12.12 15.70
CA GLY A 133 -2.15 11.32 16.34
C GLY A 133 -1.13 10.73 15.37
N GLU A 134 -0.24 9.92 15.91
CA GLU A 134 0.80 9.17 15.18
C GLU A 134 0.17 7.92 14.53
N LEU A 135 0.62 7.58 13.32
CA LEU A 135 0.09 6.43 12.57
C LEU A 135 1.11 5.30 12.41
N THR A 136 2.40 5.58 12.61
CA THR A 136 3.49 4.63 12.39
C THR A 136 4.54 4.79 13.47
N VAL A 137 5.00 3.68 14.03
CA VAL A 137 6.12 3.62 14.98
C VAL A 137 7.15 2.65 14.41
N VAL A 138 8.32 3.15 14.05
CA VAL A 138 9.42 2.36 13.47
C VAL A 138 10.18 1.63 14.57
N GLU A 139 10.58 0.39 14.30
CA GLU A 139 11.42 -0.45 15.18
C GLU A 139 12.92 -0.14 15.10
#